data_AF-A0A1Q9D5J7-F1
#
_entry.id   AF-A0A1Q9D5J7-F1
#
_cell.length_a   1.000
_cell.length_b   1.000
_cell.length_c   1.000
_cell.angle_alpha   90.00
_cell.angle_beta   90.00
_cell.angle_gamma   90.00
#
_symmetry.space_group_name_H-M   'P 1'
#
loop_
_entity.id
_entity.type
_entity.pdbx_description
1 polymer ?
#
loop_
_entity_poly.entity_id
_entity_poly.type
_entity_poly.pdbx_seq_one_letter_code
_entity_poly.pdbx_strand_id
1 'polypeptide(L)'
;MDQSFSGSIRWAGDNSKCLDVQGGSPLVGAHVGLWACRADHPNQQFAWTEGDGRIRWLTYPSLCLTAAAPGLPIQLDLCDSPTAPFDAAAHGTKAICTSEGVCMTVQDTEAALMLMMLGLGSCFLMMTPLSAFWRVTAAADAHDARLGRRLGWEQPGLMLMMLVFLAMVLMDINFCPHLGREQLQLMLMMLGVLVIVMLLMMPLMMLMMFVFHGALGVNGCG
;
A
#
# COMPACT_ATOMS: atom_id res chain seq x y z
N MET A 1 42.76 10.51 -16.74
CA MET A 1 42.66 10.22 -15.31
C MET A 1 41.58 9.18 -15.21
N ASP A 2 41.94 7.96 -14.81
CA ASP A 2 41.00 6.86 -14.65
C ASP A 2 40.02 7.23 -13.54
N GLN A 3 38.76 7.47 -13.90
CA GLN A 3 37.74 7.82 -12.92
C GLN A 3 37.43 6.57 -12.11
N SER A 4 37.72 6.62 -10.82
CA SER A 4 37.46 5.52 -9.91
C SER A 4 36.87 6.04 -8.60
N PHE A 5 35.93 5.28 -8.07
CA PHE A 5 35.29 5.56 -6.79
C PHE A 5 35.51 4.37 -5.86
N SER A 6 35.70 4.66 -4.57
CA SER A 6 35.75 3.67 -3.51
C SER A 6 35.12 4.26 -2.25
N GLY A 7 34.12 3.59 -1.68
CA GLY A 7 33.45 4.00 -0.46
C GLY A 7 31.95 3.70 -0.45
N SER A 8 31.23 4.37 0.45
CA SER A 8 29.77 4.21 0.56
C SER A 8 29.00 5.06 -0.44
N ILE A 9 28.04 4.42 -1.12
CA ILE A 9 27.10 5.07 -2.02
C ILE A 9 25.90 5.56 -1.20
N ARG A 10 25.70 6.89 -1.16
CA ARG A 10 24.64 7.55 -0.38
C ARG A 10 23.44 7.89 -1.25
N TRP A 11 22.24 7.70 -0.73
CA TRP A 11 21.04 8.14 -1.42
C TRP A 11 20.92 9.67 -1.37
N ALA A 12 20.68 10.27 -2.54
CA ALA A 12 20.53 11.71 -2.67
C ALA A 12 19.30 12.30 -1.94
N GLY A 13 18.25 11.50 -1.73
CA GLY A 13 17.02 11.95 -1.05
C GLY A 13 17.14 11.93 0.48
N ASP A 14 18.02 11.10 1.03
CA ASP A 14 18.33 11.04 2.46
C ASP A 14 19.78 10.57 2.64
N ASN A 15 20.67 11.51 3.00
CA ASN A 15 22.09 11.25 3.19
C ASN A 15 22.40 10.33 4.39
N SER A 16 21.41 10.04 5.24
CA SER A 16 21.50 9.05 6.32
C SER A 16 21.36 7.60 5.83
N LYS A 17 20.97 7.40 4.56
CA LYS A 17 20.79 6.09 3.93
C LYS A 17 21.90 5.80 2.93
N CYS A 18 22.49 4.62 3.06
CA CYS A 18 23.58 4.10 2.25
C CYS A 18 23.14 2.80 1.60
N LEU A 19 23.68 2.53 0.40
CA LEU A 19 23.57 1.22 -0.22
C LEU A 19 24.21 0.17 0.70
N ASP A 20 23.52 -0.95 0.92
CA ASP A 20 23.90 -1.98 1.87
C ASP A 20 23.56 -3.37 1.32
N VAL A 21 24.52 -4.28 1.38
CA VAL A 21 24.30 -5.72 1.13
C VAL A 21 23.58 -6.31 2.34
N GLN A 22 22.31 -6.70 2.14
CA GLN A 22 21.44 -7.10 3.25
C GLN A 22 22.01 -8.30 4.00
N GLY A 23 22.23 -8.11 5.31
CA GLY A 23 22.82 -9.14 6.17
C GLY A 23 24.28 -9.50 5.86
N GLY A 24 24.93 -8.81 4.91
CA GLY A 24 26.32 -9.08 4.51
C GLY A 24 26.51 -10.45 3.87
N SER A 25 25.47 -10.99 3.22
CA SER A 25 25.52 -12.31 2.60
C SER A 25 26.48 -12.31 1.40
N PRO A 26 27.52 -13.17 1.38
CA PRO A 26 28.47 -13.28 0.26
C PRO A 26 27.98 -14.20 -0.86
N LEU A 27 26.67 -14.42 -0.96
CA LEU A 27 26.08 -15.32 -1.94
C LEU A 27 25.60 -14.56 -3.16
N VAL A 28 25.69 -15.20 -4.33
CA VAL A 28 24.99 -14.75 -5.54
C VAL A 28 23.49 -14.71 -5.25
N GLY A 29 22.83 -13.65 -5.70
CA GLY A 29 21.42 -13.35 -5.42
C GLY A 29 21.20 -12.62 -4.08
N ALA A 30 22.25 -12.28 -3.32
CA ALA A 30 22.09 -11.49 -2.10
C ALA A 30 21.45 -10.13 -2.44
N HIS A 31 20.36 -9.81 -1.73
CA HIS A 31 19.64 -8.56 -1.92
C HIS A 31 20.47 -7.36 -1.47
N VAL A 32 20.33 -6.27 -2.22
CA VAL A 32 20.95 -4.99 -1.92
C VAL A 32 19.85 -3.96 -1.71
N GLY A 33 19.93 -3.21 -0.61
CA GLY A 33 18.94 -2.23 -0.23
C GLY A 33 19.55 -0.97 0.34
N LEU A 34 18.70 -0.08 0.86
CA LEU A 34 19.13 1.07 1.62
C LEU A 34 19.07 0.77 3.11
N TRP A 35 20.16 1.06 3.82
CA TRP A 35 20.22 0.98 5.27
C TRP A 35 20.81 2.24 5.87
N ALA A 36 20.71 2.39 7.20
CA ALA A 36 21.36 3.49 7.89
C ALA A 36 22.87 3.46 7.61
N CYS A 37 23.40 4.58 7.11
CA CYS A 37 24.82 4.76 6.85
C CYS A 37 25.63 4.55 8.13
N ARG A 38 26.66 3.72 8.05
CA ARG A 38 27.64 3.50 9.11
C ARG A 38 29.03 3.69 8.53
N ALA A 39 29.87 4.45 9.22
CA ALA A 39 31.25 4.65 8.82
C ALA A 39 31.95 3.28 8.71
N ASP A 40 32.61 3.06 7.59
CA ASP A 40 33.45 1.89 7.31
C ASP A 40 32.76 0.53 7.46
N HIS A 41 31.43 0.47 7.36
CA HIS A 41 30.72 -0.79 7.46
C HIS A 41 30.92 -1.64 6.21
N PRO A 42 31.43 -2.88 6.31
CA PRO A 42 31.86 -3.67 5.15
C PRO A 42 30.75 -3.86 4.10
N ASN A 43 29.52 -4.07 4.54
CA ASN A 43 28.35 -4.24 3.66
C ASN A 43 27.98 -2.98 2.86
N GLN A 44 28.56 -1.82 3.20
CA GLN A 44 28.25 -0.51 2.62
C GLN A 44 29.43 0.08 1.86
N GLN A 45 30.40 -0.75 1.47
CA GLN A 45 31.64 -0.32 0.83
C GLN A 45 31.68 -0.86 -0.60
N PHE A 46 31.65 0.03 -1.59
CA PHE A 46 31.62 -0.33 -3.01
C PHE A 46 32.75 0.36 -3.75
N ALA A 47 33.18 -0.23 -4.85
CA ALA A 47 34.14 0.37 -5.75
C ALA A 47 33.64 0.36 -7.18
N TRP A 48 34.02 1.38 -7.93
CA TRP A 48 33.76 1.49 -9.36
C TRP A 48 35.04 1.91 -10.07
N THR A 49 35.29 1.30 -11.22
CA THR A 49 36.43 1.62 -12.09
C THR A 49 35.95 1.86 -13.52
N GLU A 50 36.44 2.93 -14.16
CA GLU A 50 36.05 3.29 -15.52
C GLU A 50 36.36 2.17 -16.53
N GLY A 51 37.41 1.38 -16.28
CA GLY A 51 37.84 0.31 -17.18
C GLY A 51 36.83 -0.83 -17.37
N ASP A 52 36.16 -1.27 -16.31
CA ASP A 52 35.16 -2.35 -16.38
C ASP A 52 33.72 -1.84 -16.26
N GLY A 53 33.51 -0.59 -15.88
CA GLY A 53 32.21 0.04 -15.71
C GLY A 53 31.46 -0.43 -14.47
N ARG A 54 31.87 -1.52 -13.81
CA ARG A 54 31.06 -2.26 -12.85
C ARG A 54 31.18 -1.72 -11.43
N ILE A 55 30.10 -1.83 -10.67
CA ILE A 55 30.11 -1.53 -9.24
C ILE A 55 30.30 -2.82 -8.43
N ARG A 56 31.47 -2.94 -7.80
CA ARG A 56 31.93 -4.09 -7.03
C ARG A 56 31.70 -3.91 -5.55
N TRP A 57 31.38 -4.97 -4.84
CA TRP A 57 31.38 -4.96 -3.38
C TRP A 57 32.82 -5.12 -2.85
N LEU A 58 33.30 -4.19 -2.02
CA LEU A 58 34.69 -4.20 -1.54
C LEU A 58 35.02 -5.37 -0.62
N THR A 59 34.04 -5.91 0.11
CA THR A 59 34.27 -7.10 0.95
C THR A 59 34.46 -8.37 0.12
N TYR A 60 33.78 -8.47 -1.03
CA TYR A 60 33.88 -9.59 -1.96
C TYR A 60 33.99 -9.08 -3.41
N PRO A 61 35.21 -8.75 -3.89
CA PRO A 61 35.41 -8.05 -5.17
C PRO A 61 35.00 -8.83 -6.43
N SER A 62 34.72 -10.13 -6.30
CA SER A 62 34.14 -10.97 -7.35
C SER A 62 32.64 -10.77 -7.53
N LEU A 63 31.97 -10.09 -6.60
CA LEU A 63 30.55 -9.80 -6.63
C LEU A 63 30.29 -8.35 -7.05
N CYS A 64 29.41 -8.19 -8.03
CA CYS A 64 29.01 -6.93 -8.62
C CYS A 64 27.51 -6.70 -8.44
N LEU A 65 27.11 -5.43 -8.40
CA LEU A 65 25.71 -5.04 -8.44
C LEU A 65 25.12 -5.37 -9.81
N THR A 66 23.99 -6.08 -9.82
CA THR A 66 23.26 -6.43 -11.03
C THR A 66 21.75 -6.25 -10.85
N ALA A 67 21.04 -6.06 -11.96
CA ALA A 67 19.59 -6.20 -12.02
C ALA A 67 19.24 -7.47 -12.78
N ALA A 68 18.47 -8.37 -12.14
CA ALA A 68 17.99 -9.59 -12.81
C ALA A 68 17.03 -9.26 -13.96
N ALA A 69 16.17 -8.25 -13.78
CA ALA A 69 15.27 -7.70 -14.78
C ALA A 69 14.78 -6.31 -14.32
N PRO A 70 14.25 -5.47 -15.23
CA PRO A 70 13.59 -4.22 -14.85
C PRO A 70 12.48 -4.45 -13.83
N GLY A 71 12.47 -3.67 -12.75
CA GLY A 71 11.46 -3.73 -11.69
C GLY A 71 11.72 -4.79 -10.60
N LEU A 72 12.75 -5.64 -10.74
CA LEU A 72 13.17 -6.54 -9.68
C LEU A 72 14.17 -5.85 -8.73
N PRO A 73 14.25 -6.31 -7.46
CA PRO A 73 15.25 -5.82 -6.51
C PRO A 73 16.68 -6.01 -7.04
N ILE A 74 17.55 -5.06 -6.69
CA ILE A 74 18.97 -5.14 -6.98
C ILE A 74 19.58 -6.28 -6.15
N GLN A 75 20.48 -7.03 -6.77
CA GLN A 75 21.16 -8.15 -6.14
C GLN A 75 22.65 -8.17 -6.48
N LEU A 76 23.39 -9.02 -5.78
CA LEU A 76 24.77 -9.37 -6.14
C LEU A 76 24.81 -10.54 -7.11
N ASP A 77 25.70 -10.47 -8.08
CA ASP A 77 26.04 -11.60 -8.95
C ASP A 77 27.55 -11.55 -9.25
N LEU A 78 28.08 -12.61 -9.85
CA LEU A 78 29.45 -12.61 -10.34
C LEU A 78 29.64 -11.45 -11.32
N CYS A 79 30.64 -10.61 -11.07
CA CYS A 79 31.19 -9.76 -12.11
C CYS A 79 31.71 -10.71 -13.19
N ASP A 80 31.20 -10.79 -14.42
CA ASP A 80 31.52 -11.79 -15.48
C ASP A 80 30.33 -12.68 -15.79
N SER A 81 29.30 -12.64 -14.93
CA SER A 81 27.97 -13.09 -15.30
C SER A 81 27.46 -12.29 -16.51
N PRO A 82 26.70 -12.92 -17.43
CA PRO A 82 26.08 -12.25 -18.56
C PRO A 82 24.87 -11.38 -18.15
N THR A 83 24.50 -11.33 -16.86
CA THR A 83 23.43 -10.43 -16.37
C THR A 83 23.84 -8.97 -16.54
N ALA A 84 22.87 -8.08 -16.78
CA ALA A 84 23.12 -6.67 -17.04
C ALA A 84 23.75 -5.99 -15.80
N PRO A 85 25.08 -5.76 -15.79
CA PRO A 85 25.71 -5.13 -14.64
C PRO A 85 25.30 -3.66 -14.59
N PHE A 86 25.24 -3.13 -13.36
CA PHE A 86 25.11 -1.70 -13.19
C PHE A 86 26.45 -1.02 -13.43
N ASP A 87 26.41 0.01 -14.27
CA ASP A 87 27.57 0.81 -14.59
C ASP A 87 27.39 2.24 -14.08
N ALA A 88 28.43 2.82 -13.47
CA ALA A 88 28.37 4.26 -13.13
C ALA A 88 28.50 5.15 -14.38
N ALA A 89 28.60 4.55 -15.56
CA ALA A 89 28.71 5.22 -16.85
C ALA A 89 27.34 5.68 -17.37
N ALA A 90 26.79 6.73 -16.75
CA ALA A 90 25.75 7.54 -17.38
C ALA A 90 25.94 9.04 -17.10
N HIS A 91 26.76 9.67 -17.93
CA HIS A 91 26.46 11.01 -18.45
C HIS A 91 26.39 12.18 -17.44
N GLY A 92 27.30 12.29 -16.47
CA GLY A 92 27.26 13.44 -15.55
C GLY A 92 25.93 13.58 -14.78
N THR A 93 25.14 12.50 -14.75
CA THR A 93 23.90 12.41 -14.01
C THR A 93 24.18 11.68 -12.70
N LYS A 94 23.52 12.09 -11.62
CA LYS A 94 23.66 11.56 -10.27
C LYS A 94 23.02 10.15 -10.10
N ALA A 95 22.87 9.41 -11.19
CA ALA A 95 22.11 8.16 -11.28
C ALA A 95 23.01 6.99 -11.70
N ILE A 96 22.74 5.82 -11.15
CA ILE A 96 23.43 4.57 -11.48
C ILE A 96 22.49 3.73 -12.36
N CYS A 97 22.95 3.34 -13.55
CA CYS A 97 22.13 2.66 -14.54
C CYS A 97 22.90 1.52 -15.22
N THR A 98 22.19 0.56 -15.80
CA THR A 98 22.82 -0.42 -16.69
C THR A 98 23.11 0.21 -18.05
N SER A 99 23.96 -0.43 -18.84
CA SER A 99 24.23 -0.05 -20.24
C SER A 99 22.98 -0.07 -21.15
N GLU A 100 21.93 -0.79 -20.75
CA GLU A 100 20.62 -0.82 -21.42
C GLU A 100 19.69 0.34 -21.00
N GLY A 101 20.14 1.24 -20.12
CA GLY A 101 19.37 2.41 -19.67
C GLY A 101 18.41 2.13 -18.52
N VAL A 102 18.54 0.99 -17.83
CA VAL A 102 17.74 0.67 -16.64
C VAL A 102 18.41 1.28 -15.41
N CYS A 103 17.77 2.26 -14.78
CA CYS A 103 18.35 2.98 -13.65
C CYS A 103 17.83 2.47 -12.29
N MET A 104 18.71 2.49 -11.30
CA MET A 104 18.33 2.23 -9.91
C MET A 104 17.34 3.29 -9.44
N THR A 105 16.23 2.86 -8.85
CA THR A 105 15.26 3.74 -8.20
C THR A 105 15.05 3.27 -6.77
N VAL A 106 14.78 4.21 -5.86
CA VAL A 106 14.44 3.89 -4.47
C VAL A 106 12.95 3.61 -4.42
N GLN A 107 12.60 2.39 -4.02
CA GLN A 107 11.22 2.02 -3.72
C GLN A 107 11.06 1.93 -2.21
N ASP A 108 10.02 2.59 -1.68
CA ASP A 108 9.66 2.47 -0.28
C ASP A 108 8.94 1.13 -0.06
N THR A 109 9.66 0.14 0.46
CA THR A 109 9.10 -1.17 0.73
C THR A 109 8.24 -1.19 2.00
N GLU A 110 8.34 -0.17 2.87
CA GLU A 110 7.35 0.03 3.94
C GLU A 110 6.02 0.40 3.30
N ALA A 111 6.01 1.28 2.29
CA ALA A 111 4.79 1.55 1.53
C ALA A 111 4.30 0.29 0.81
N ALA A 112 5.16 -0.56 0.24
CA ALA A 112 4.76 -1.77 -0.48
C ALA A 112 4.23 -2.90 0.42
N LEU A 113 4.86 -3.16 1.57
CA LEU A 113 4.36 -4.13 2.55
C LEU A 113 3.13 -3.58 3.28
N MET A 114 3.11 -2.28 3.55
CA MET A 114 1.91 -1.60 4.00
C MET A 114 0.86 -1.59 2.88
N LEU A 115 1.19 -1.57 1.59
CA LEU A 115 0.26 -1.71 0.46
C LEU A 115 -0.15 -3.16 0.18
N MET A 116 0.56 -4.18 0.69
CA MET A 116 0.12 -5.57 0.67
C MET A 116 -0.74 -5.89 1.90
N MET A 117 -0.40 -5.32 3.06
CA MET A 117 -1.22 -5.34 4.28
C MET A 117 -2.44 -4.40 4.18
N LEU A 118 -2.36 -3.34 3.37
CA LEU A 118 -3.43 -2.42 2.98
C LEU A 118 -3.92 -2.69 1.54
N GLY A 119 -3.49 -3.78 0.90
CA GLY A 119 -3.92 -4.18 -0.44
C GLY A 119 -5.34 -4.75 -0.48
N LEU A 120 -5.95 -4.88 0.70
CA LEU A 120 -7.38 -5.06 0.91
C LEU A 120 -8.00 -3.86 1.67
N GLY A 121 -7.24 -2.78 1.91
CA GLY A 121 -7.55 -1.74 2.89
C GLY A 121 -7.51 -0.28 2.40
N SER A 122 -6.99 0.01 1.21
CA SER A 122 -6.95 1.40 0.68
C SER A 122 -8.29 1.92 0.16
N CYS A 123 -9.31 1.06 0.01
CA CYS A 123 -10.71 1.49 -0.12
C CYS A 123 -11.45 1.50 1.24
N PHE A 124 -10.83 1.01 2.31
CA PHE A 124 -11.48 0.83 3.61
C PHE A 124 -11.08 1.89 4.65
N LEU A 125 -9.99 2.63 4.45
CA LEU A 125 -9.54 3.66 5.40
C LEU A 125 -10.18 5.04 5.24
N MET A 126 -11.18 5.21 4.38
CA MET A 126 -12.20 6.26 4.57
C MET A 126 -13.42 5.78 5.38
N MET A 127 -13.46 4.52 5.83
CA MET A 127 -14.48 4.02 6.78
C MET A 127 -14.05 4.13 8.25
N THR A 128 -13.49 5.27 8.65
CA THR A 128 -13.74 5.74 10.02
C THR A 128 -14.72 6.90 9.96
N PRO A 129 -16.01 6.54 9.89
CA PRO A 129 -16.87 7.09 10.93
C PRO A 129 -17.73 6.02 11.61
N LEU A 130 -17.58 4.71 11.41
CA LEU A 130 -18.46 3.79 12.14
C LEU A 130 -18.17 3.82 13.65
N SER A 131 -16.91 3.80 14.10
CA SER A 131 -16.63 3.88 15.55
C SER A 131 -16.98 5.24 16.17
N ALA A 132 -16.93 6.33 15.40
CA ALA A 132 -17.33 7.67 15.86
C ALA A 132 -18.86 7.88 15.79
N PHE A 133 -19.53 7.36 14.77
CA PHE A 133 -20.98 7.43 14.60
C PHE A 133 -21.70 6.55 15.60
N TRP A 134 -21.22 5.33 15.87
CA TRP A 134 -21.71 4.50 16.98
C TRP A 134 -21.54 5.18 18.34
N ARG A 135 -20.48 5.99 18.52
CA ARG A 135 -20.29 6.79 19.75
C ARG A 135 -21.25 7.99 19.83
N VAL A 136 -21.55 8.64 18.71
CA VAL A 136 -22.51 9.77 18.67
C VAL A 136 -23.96 9.29 18.84
N THR A 137 -24.35 8.18 18.22
CA THR A 137 -25.71 7.60 18.39
C THR A 137 -25.93 7.07 19.80
N ALA A 138 -24.96 6.33 20.36
CA ALA A 138 -25.06 5.85 21.74
C ALA A 138 -25.09 7.01 22.78
N ALA A 139 -24.41 8.13 22.49
CA ALA A 139 -24.45 9.32 23.35
C ALA A 139 -25.79 10.07 23.27
N ALA A 140 -26.43 10.11 22.10
CA ALA A 140 -27.77 10.68 21.94
C ALA A 140 -28.84 9.86 22.68
N ASP A 141 -28.76 8.53 22.61
CA ASP A 141 -29.69 7.62 23.29
C ASP A 141 -29.58 7.71 24.83
N ALA A 142 -28.38 7.93 25.36
CA ALA A 142 -28.15 8.10 26.81
C ALA A 142 -28.70 9.43 27.37
N HIS A 143 -28.80 10.47 26.53
CA HIS A 143 -29.36 11.76 26.94
C HIS A 143 -30.90 11.74 26.95
N ASP A 144 -31.54 11.00 26.03
CA ASP A 144 -33.00 10.99 25.88
C ASP A 144 -33.72 9.99 26.80
N ALA A 145 -33.03 8.93 27.26
CA ALA A 145 -33.57 8.00 28.26
C ALA A 145 -33.87 8.67 29.63
N ARG A 146 -33.24 9.82 29.93
CA ARG A 146 -33.53 10.62 31.14
C ARG A 146 -34.82 11.45 31.04
N LEU A 147 -35.36 11.66 29.83
CA LEU A 147 -36.53 12.53 29.58
C LEU A 147 -37.85 11.75 29.41
N GLY A 148 -37.85 10.42 29.54
CA GLY A 148 -39.06 9.62 29.66
C GLY A 148 -39.99 9.65 28.44
N ARG A 149 -39.52 10.07 27.26
CA ARG A 149 -40.35 10.07 26.04
C ARG A 149 -40.26 8.71 25.35
N ARG A 150 -41.41 8.03 25.25
CA ARG A 150 -41.57 6.83 24.40
C ARG A 150 -41.45 7.26 22.95
N LEU A 151 -40.37 6.87 22.27
CA LEU A 151 -40.23 7.04 20.83
C LEU A 151 -41.04 5.96 20.10
N GLY A 152 -42.06 6.39 19.36
CA GLY A 152 -42.71 5.56 18.35
C GLY A 152 -41.70 5.18 17.26
N TRP A 153 -41.75 3.93 16.82
CA TRP A 153 -40.88 3.37 15.78
C TRP A 153 -41.31 3.86 14.39
N GLU A 154 -41.00 5.11 14.09
CA GLU A 154 -40.78 5.57 12.70
C GLU A 154 -39.37 6.17 12.67
N GLN A 155 -38.37 5.38 12.26
CA GLN A 155 -36.98 5.85 12.20
C GLN A 155 -36.62 6.36 10.80
N PRO A 156 -36.60 7.68 10.56
CA PRO A 156 -35.98 8.27 9.37
C PRO A 156 -34.45 8.07 9.31
N GLY A 157 -33.83 7.57 10.39
CA GLY A 157 -32.38 7.37 10.49
C GLY A 157 -31.80 6.32 9.53
N LEU A 158 -32.49 5.19 9.31
CA LEU A 158 -31.99 4.11 8.45
C LEU A 158 -31.95 4.49 6.97
N MET A 159 -32.97 5.22 6.48
CA MET A 159 -32.97 5.75 5.11
C MET A 159 -31.89 6.80 4.91
N LEU A 160 -31.68 7.68 5.90
CA LEU A 160 -30.64 8.71 5.83
C LEU A 160 -29.24 8.09 5.81
N MET A 161 -28.99 7.03 6.60
CA MET A 161 -27.72 6.31 6.55
C MET A 161 -27.47 5.67 5.19
N MET A 162 -28.49 5.07 4.55
CA MET A 162 -28.33 4.46 3.24
C MET A 162 -27.98 5.49 2.14
N LEU A 163 -28.58 6.68 2.19
CA LEU A 163 -28.26 7.78 1.26
C LEU A 163 -26.86 8.35 1.49
N VAL A 164 -26.41 8.42 2.74
CA VAL A 164 -25.04 8.86 3.07
C VAL A 164 -24.00 7.85 2.58
N PHE A 165 -24.26 6.54 2.73
CA PHE A 165 -23.40 5.50 2.18
C PHE A 165 -23.32 5.56 0.64
N LEU A 166 -24.46 5.75 -0.03
CA LEU A 166 -24.48 5.90 -1.49
C LEU A 166 -23.71 7.15 -1.96
N ALA A 167 -23.85 8.27 -1.25
CA ALA A 167 -23.14 9.51 -1.57
C ALA A 167 -21.61 9.40 -1.37
N MET A 168 -21.17 8.72 -0.30
CA MET A 168 -19.74 8.45 -0.05
C MET A 168 -19.13 7.61 -1.18
N VAL A 169 -19.82 6.55 -1.59
CA VAL A 169 -19.37 5.67 -2.68
C VAL A 169 -19.32 6.40 -4.02
N LEU A 170 -20.25 7.32 -4.29
CA LEU A 170 -20.25 8.14 -5.50
C LEU A 170 -19.16 9.23 -5.51
N MET A 171 -18.74 9.73 -4.34
CA MET A 171 -17.65 10.69 -4.23
C MET A 171 -16.27 10.06 -4.46
N ASP A 172 -16.05 8.82 -4.03
CA ASP A 172 -14.78 8.10 -4.23
C ASP A 172 -14.45 7.83 -5.71
N ILE A 173 -15.46 7.65 -6.57
CA ILE A 173 -15.27 7.41 -8.02
C ILE A 173 -14.61 8.62 -8.71
N ASN A 174 -14.81 9.84 -8.21
CA ASN A 174 -14.25 11.06 -8.81
C ASN A 174 -12.77 11.32 -8.45
N PHE A 175 -12.22 10.67 -7.41
CA PHE A 175 -10.88 10.95 -6.91
C PHE A 175 -9.76 10.08 -7.53
N CYS A 176 -10.08 9.08 -8.36
CA CYS A 176 -9.11 8.19 -9.01
C CYS A 176 -9.05 8.37 -10.54
N PRO A 177 -8.43 9.43 -11.07
CA PRO A 177 -8.34 9.67 -12.52
C PRO A 177 -7.36 8.74 -13.28
N HIS A 178 -6.67 7.82 -12.59
CA HIS A 178 -5.65 6.92 -13.17
C HIS A 178 -6.07 5.45 -13.26
N LEU A 179 -7.33 5.10 -13.00
CA LEU A 179 -7.79 3.72 -13.09
C LEU A 179 -7.95 3.30 -14.56
N GLY A 180 -7.19 2.28 -14.98
CA GLY A 180 -7.33 1.67 -16.31
C GLY A 180 -8.72 1.07 -16.53
N ARG A 181 -9.15 1.02 -17.80
CA ARG A 181 -10.51 0.62 -18.24
C ARG A 181 -10.99 -0.73 -17.65
N GLU A 182 -10.08 -1.67 -17.45
CA GLU A 182 -10.34 -2.99 -16.86
C GLU A 182 -10.73 -2.91 -15.37
N GLN A 183 -10.07 -2.02 -14.61
CA GLN A 183 -10.35 -1.85 -13.17
C GLN A 183 -11.70 -1.17 -12.92
N LEU A 184 -12.11 -0.25 -13.81
CA LEU A 184 -13.43 0.37 -13.76
C LEU A 184 -14.55 -0.66 -13.96
N GLN A 185 -14.36 -1.63 -14.85
CA GLN A 185 -15.34 -2.68 -15.12
C GLN A 185 -15.51 -3.62 -13.92
N LEU A 186 -14.41 -4.00 -13.26
CA LEU A 186 -14.44 -4.77 -12.01
C LEU A 186 -15.13 -4.01 -10.87
N MET A 187 -14.86 -2.70 -10.71
CA MET A 187 -15.55 -1.87 -9.72
C MET A 187 -17.05 -1.77 -9.98
N LEU A 188 -17.46 -1.54 -11.23
CA LEU A 188 -18.88 -1.48 -11.60
C LEU A 188 -19.57 -2.83 -11.40
N MET A 189 -18.89 -3.94 -11.65
CA MET A 189 -19.41 -5.27 -11.32
C MET A 189 -19.60 -5.46 -9.82
N MET A 190 -18.63 -5.06 -8.98
CA MET A 190 -18.77 -5.17 -7.52
C MET A 190 -19.88 -4.27 -6.97
N LEU A 191 -20.00 -3.04 -7.47
CA LEU A 191 -21.11 -2.13 -7.17
C LEU A 191 -22.46 -2.74 -7.57
N GLY A 192 -22.54 -3.33 -8.76
CA GLY A 192 -23.73 -4.03 -9.23
C GLY A 192 -24.14 -5.18 -8.31
N VAL A 193 -23.18 -6.02 -7.90
CA VAL A 193 -23.43 -7.12 -6.95
C VAL A 193 -23.92 -6.59 -5.61
N LEU A 194 -23.32 -5.51 -5.09
CA LEU A 194 -23.74 -4.90 -3.83
C LEU A 194 -25.19 -4.39 -3.89
N VAL A 195 -25.55 -3.69 -4.97
CA VAL A 195 -26.92 -3.19 -5.19
C VAL A 195 -27.92 -4.35 -5.29
N ILE A 196 -27.58 -5.43 -6.01
CA ILE A 196 -28.41 -6.62 -6.12
C ILE A 196 -28.63 -7.26 -4.74
N VAL A 197 -27.57 -7.44 -3.96
CA VAL A 197 -27.66 -8.00 -2.60
C VAL A 197 -28.56 -7.13 -1.71
N MET A 198 -28.44 -5.80 -1.79
CA MET A 198 -29.30 -4.89 -1.03
C MET A 198 -30.77 -5.00 -1.45
N LEU A 199 -31.05 -5.05 -2.76
CA LEU A 199 -32.42 -5.20 -3.28
C LEU A 199 -33.05 -6.55 -2.87
N LEU A 200 -32.25 -7.61 -2.76
CA LEU A 200 -32.70 -8.92 -2.30
C LEU A 200 -32.92 -8.96 -0.78
N MET A 201 -32.10 -8.26 -0.01
CA MET A 201 -32.18 -8.22 1.45
C MET A 201 -33.29 -7.28 1.97
N MET A 202 -33.62 -6.21 1.26
CA MET A 202 -34.68 -5.26 1.63
C MET A 202 -36.05 -5.90 1.93
N PRO A 203 -36.63 -6.74 1.05
CA PRO A 203 -37.91 -7.38 1.33
C PRO A 203 -37.85 -8.37 2.49
N LEU A 204 -36.70 -9.02 2.71
CA LEU A 204 -36.48 -9.90 3.86
C LEU A 204 -36.51 -9.11 5.18
N MET A 205 -35.88 -7.94 5.20
CA MET A 205 -35.90 -7.04 6.36
C MET A 205 -37.31 -6.48 6.62
N MET A 206 -38.05 -6.09 5.58
CA MET A 206 -39.44 -5.66 5.72
C MET A 206 -40.31 -6.79 6.28
N LEU A 207 -40.16 -8.02 5.77
CA LEU A 207 -40.90 -9.18 6.26
C LEU A 207 -40.60 -9.45 7.75
N MET A 208 -39.33 -9.38 8.16
CA MET A 208 -38.93 -9.50 9.56
C MET A 208 -39.58 -8.43 10.43
N MET A 209 -39.64 -7.17 10.00
CA MET A 209 -40.31 -6.11 10.74
C MET A 209 -41.82 -6.34 10.92
N PHE A 210 -42.50 -6.89 9.90
CA PHE A 210 -43.91 -7.27 10.00
C PHE A 210 -44.14 -8.45 10.94
N VAL A 211 -43.26 -9.45 10.95
CA VAL A 211 -43.34 -10.60 11.88
C VAL A 211 -43.14 -10.14 13.33
N PHE A 212 -42.21 -9.22 13.59
CA PHE A 212 -41.99 -8.66 14.93
C PHE A 212 -43.16 -7.79 15.42
N HIS A 213 -43.82 -7.02 14.55
CA HIS A 213 -45.01 -6.27 14.92
C HIS A 213 -46.26 -7.16 15.10
N GLY A 214 -46.32 -8.31 14.43
CA GLY A 214 -47.39 -9.30 14.62
C GLY A 214 -47.33 -10.05 15.96
N ALA A 215 -46.17 -10.10 16.63
CA ALA A 215 -45.97 -10.83 17.88
C ALA A 215 -46.27 -10.00 19.15
N LEU A 216 -46.54 -8.69 19.04
CA LEU A 216 -46.87 -7.81 20.16
C LEU A 216 -48.35 -7.41 20.22
N GLY A 217 -49.23 -8.23 19.63
CA GLY A 217 -50.68 -8.12 19.75
C GLY A 217 -51.21 -8.65 21.10
N VAL A 218 -51.32 -7.75 22.08
CA VAL A 218 -52.29 -7.68 23.18
C VAL A 218 -52.88 -9.01 23.72
N ASN A 219 -52.28 -9.57 24.78
CA ASN A 219 -53.05 -10.30 25.79
C ASN A 219 -53.61 -9.26 26.78
N GLY A 220 -54.87 -8.88 26.61
CA GLY A 220 -55.60 -8.13 27.61
C GLY A 220 -55.98 -9.08 28.76
N CYS A 221 -55.41 -8.84 29.95
CA CYS A 221 -56.04 -9.25 31.20
C CYS A 221 -57.19 -8.28 31.49
N GLY A 222 -58.38 -8.83 31.69
CA GLY A 222 -59.60 -8.13 32.13
C GLY A 222 -60.73 -9.14 32.24
#